data_AF-Q4CY67-F1
#
_entry.id   AF-Q4CY67-F1
#
_cell.length_a   1.000
_cell.length_b   1.000
_cell.length_c   1.000
_cell.angle_alpha   90.00
_cell.angle_beta   90.00
_cell.angle_gamma   90.00
#
_symmetry.space_group_name_H-M   'P 1'
#
loop_
_entity.id
_entity.type
_entity.pdbx_description
1 polymer ?
#
loop_
_entity_poly.entity_id
_entity_poly.type
_entity_poly.pdbx_seq_one_letter_code
_entity_poly.pdbx_strand_id
1 'polypeptide(L)'
;MPREVQVEVEKDVEDVSETPQTVPTETPQFGLLPSLVLSGMYVGTSIMLFLTIRHSKVLEKRGILSYDSTSIVMSIEVAKTIASVILRYALSGEFLLFSVTFGPRRGELWRMSWVYATPAFLYALYNNLTYLNLRLFDPGTLQLFMQTRILFTGFLFVFLLKRVLSIRQWAALAILTLGLVIKYISPTVMQAVDVRILAMLLQAFLSSLAGVYNEVALKRETHISIHLQNFFMYLYGILFNLLLGLMIAPQEYLKDSIFRHPHIIFLLIILSGTLNGLTTAFILKFINVIVKAFASAVEVILMVVLAAVLLGEPITQQDFMAGILVMCSVCLYYTNGCGSDAPTKSR
;
A
#
# COMPACT_ATOMS: atom_id res chain seq x y z
N MET A 1 72.01 32.89 -23.30
CA MET A 1 71.22 31.91 -22.52
C MET A 1 69.77 31.98 -22.98
N PRO A 2 69.28 31.03 -23.79
CA PRO A 2 67.85 30.80 -23.97
C PRO A 2 67.39 29.73 -22.96
N ARG A 3 66.42 30.05 -22.11
CA ARG A 3 65.75 29.08 -21.24
C ARG A 3 64.77 28.26 -22.08
N GLU A 4 65.11 26.99 -22.30
CA GLU A 4 64.17 25.98 -22.78
C GLU A 4 63.04 25.80 -21.75
N VAL A 5 61.82 26.00 -22.21
CA VAL A 5 60.60 25.77 -21.42
C VAL A 5 60.28 24.29 -21.54
N GLN A 6 60.70 23.51 -20.54
CA GLN A 6 60.19 22.15 -20.33
C GLN A 6 58.75 22.24 -19.82
N VAL A 7 57.81 21.72 -20.61
CA VAL A 7 56.43 21.48 -20.20
C VAL A 7 56.39 20.05 -19.66
N GLU A 8 56.56 19.88 -18.36
CA GLU A 8 56.29 18.63 -17.66
C GLU A 8 54.78 18.40 -17.62
N VAL A 9 54.35 17.28 -18.20
CA VAL A 9 52.99 16.77 -18.13
C VAL A 9 52.84 16.07 -16.79
N GLU A 10 52.45 16.83 -15.77
CA GLU A 10 52.10 16.29 -14.46
C GLU A 10 50.72 15.59 -14.56
N LYS A 11 50.73 14.28 -14.31
CA LYS A 11 49.53 13.46 -14.28
C LYS A 11 48.79 13.74 -12.98
N ASP A 12 47.79 14.62 -13.05
CA ASP A 12 46.76 14.73 -12.02
C ASP A 12 45.91 13.45 -12.01
N VAL A 13 46.36 12.47 -11.22
CA VAL A 13 45.50 11.41 -10.71
C VAL A 13 44.71 12.03 -9.56
N GLU A 14 43.64 12.74 -9.90
CA GLU A 14 42.65 13.17 -8.92
C GLU A 14 42.04 11.92 -8.28
N ASP A 15 42.47 11.66 -7.05
CA ASP A 15 41.80 10.79 -6.10
C ASP A 15 40.31 11.14 -6.11
N VAL A 16 39.49 10.21 -6.61
CA VAL A 16 38.04 10.26 -6.49
C VAL A 16 37.73 10.10 -5.01
N SER A 17 37.81 11.22 -4.30
CA SER A 17 37.33 11.34 -2.93
C SER A 17 35.86 10.94 -2.95
N GLU A 18 35.58 9.78 -2.35
CA GLU A 18 34.24 9.27 -2.13
C GLU A 18 33.44 10.39 -1.45
N THR A 19 32.50 10.97 -2.21
CA THR A 19 31.53 11.89 -1.66
C THR A 19 30.79 11.12 -0.56
N PRO A 20 30.86 11.55 0.71
CA PRO A 20 30.28 10.78 1.80
C PRO A 20 28.79 10.65 1.53
N GLN A 21 28.34 9.40 1.35
CA GLN A 21 26.93 9.08 1.20
C GLN A 21 26.20 9.73 2.36
N THR A 22 25.46 10.79 2.06
CA THR A 22 24.58 11.45 3.02
C THR A 22 23.61 10.40 3.52
N VAL A 23 23.81 9.99 4.78
CA VAL A 23 22.84 9.17 5.52
C VAL A 23 21.48 9.83 5.31
N PRO A 24 20.44 9.12 4.84
CA PRO A 24 19.17 9.74 4.50
C PRO A 24 18.68 10.52 5.71
N THR A 25 18.64 11.84 5.56
CA THR A 25 18.11 12.77 6.54
C THR A 25 16.73 12.25 6.90
N GLU A 26 16.53 11.83 8.15
CA GLU A 26 15.22 11.41 8.63
C GLU A 26 14.22 12.50 8.23
N THR A 27 13.24 12.14 7.40
CA THR A 27 12.15 13.05 7.02
C THR A 27 11.60 13.67 8.30
N PRO A 28 11.46 15.00 8.38
CA PRO A 28 11.09 15.68 9.61
C PRO A 28 9.85 15.01 10.19
N GLN A 29 10.00 14.43 11.38
CA GLN A 29 8.91 13.70 12.02
C GLN A 29 7.73 14.65 12.16
N PHE A 30 6.65 14.35 11.45
CA PHE A 30 5.36 14.96 11.68
C PHE A 30 5.08 14.91 13.19
N GLY A 31 4.58 16.01 13.77
CA GLY A 31 4.27 16.04 15.20
C GLY A 31 3.29 14.92 15.58
N LEU A 32 3.34 14.47 16.84
CA LEU A 32 2.54 13.35 17.35
C LEU A 32 1.04 13.48 16.98
N LEU A 33 0.47 14.68 17.18
CA LEU A 33 -0.95 14.94 16.93
C LEU A 33 -1.34 14.69 15.46
N PRO A 34 -0.74 15.34 14.45
CA PRO A 34 -1.12 15.06 13.08
C PRO A 34 -0.76 13.63 12.62
N SER A 35 0.24 12.97 13.19
CA SER A 35 0.45 11.53 12.97
C SER A 35 -0.71 10.66 13.47
N LEU A 36 -1.25 10.96 14.65
CA LEU A 36 -2.42 10.28 15.20
C LEU A 36 -3.68 10.55 14.36
N VAL A 37 -3.89 11.80 13.95
CA VAL A 37 -5.04 12.17 13.09
C VAL A 37 -4.98 11.41 11.77
N LEU A 38 -3.83 11.40 11.10
CA LEU A 38 -3.68 10.73 9.81
C LEU A 38 -3.82 9.21 9.94
N SER A 39 -3.32 8.63 11.04
CA SER A 39 -3.49 7.21 11.34
C SER A 39 -4.97 6.87 11.62
N GLY A 40 -5.68 7.71 12.37
CA GLY A 40 -7.12 7.56 12.62
C GLY A 40 -7.94 7.65 11.34
N MET A 41 -7.62 8.59 10.45
CA MET A 41 -8.23 8.69 9.12
C MET A 41 -7.98 7.43 8.30
N TYR A 42 -6.76 6.89 8.30
CA TYR A 42 -6.42 5.66 7.60
C TYR A 42 -7.25 4.49 8.12
N VAL A 43 -7.27 4.27 9.44
CA VAL A 43 -8.03 3.19 10.06
C VAL A 43 -9.52 3.32 9.75
N GLY A 44 -10.10 4.50 9.96
CA GLY A 44 -11.52 4.74 9.71
C GLY A 44 -11.92 4.54 8.24
N THR A 45 -11.13 5.07 7.31
CA THR A 45 -11.42 4.95 5.87
C THR A 45 -11.19 3.53 5.35
N SER A 46 -10.17 2.82 5.85
CA SER A 46 -9.91 1.42 5.52
C SER A 46 -11.02 0.50 6.03
N ILE A 47 -11.44 0.65 7.29
CA ILE A 47 -12.58 -0.11 7.85
C ILE A 47 -13.86 0.15 7.05
N MET A 48 -14.17 1.41 6.79
CA MET A 48 -15.37 1.76 6.01
C MET A 48 -15.33 1.15 4.61
N LEU A 49 -14.16 1.14 3.96
CA LEU A 49 -13.98 0.52 2.65
C LEU A 49 -14.23 -0.99 2.70
N PHE A 50 -13.61 -1.73 3.62
CA PHE A 50 -13.76 -3.17 3.71
C PHE A 50 -15.19 -3.58 4.07
N LEU A 51 -15.84 -2.87 5.01
CA LEU A 51 -17.22 -3.15 5.40
C LEU A 51 -18.20 -2.85 4.26
N THR A 52 -18.01 -1.76 3.52
CA THR A 52 -18.91 -1.42 2.39
C THR A 52 -18.72 -2.37 1.21
N ILE A 53 -17.49 -2.79 0.90
CA ILE A 53 -17.24 -3.84 -0.09
C ILE A 53 -17.90 -5.15 0.35
N ARG A 54 -17.71 -5.58 1.61
CA ARG A 54 -18.36 -6.79 2.12
C ARG A 54 -19.89 -6.70 2.03
N HIS A 55 -20.47 -5.58 2.44
CA HIS A 55 -21.91 -5.36 2.35
C HIS A 55 -22.39 -5.44 0.89
N SER A 56 -21.68 -4.84 -0.06
CA SER A 56 -22.01 -4.97 -1.49
C SER A 56 -21.98 -6.42 -1.99
N LYS A 57 -21.05 -7.27 -1.49
CA LYS A 57 -21.03 -8.71 -1.80
C LYS A 57 -22.18 -9.48 -1.18
N VAL A 58 -22.66 -9.08 0.00
CA VAL A 58 -23.87 -9.63 0.60
C VAL A 58 -25.12 -9.27 -0.23
N LEU A 59 -25.21 -8.02 -0.71
CA LEU A 59 -26.29 -7.59 -1.61
C LEU A 59 -26.25 -8.31 -2.96
N GLU A 60 -25.05 -8.53 -3.51
CA GLU A 60 -24.83 -9.31 -4.73
C GLU A 60 -25.32 -10.76 -4.56
N LYS A 61 -24.96 -11.42 -3.45
CA LYS A 61 -25.42 -12.78 -3.14
C LYS A 61 -26.95 -12.88 -3.00
N ARG A 62 -27.61 -11.80 -2.57
CA ARG A 62 -29.08 -11.72 -2.47
C ARG A 62 -29.77 -11.38 -3.80
N GLY A 63 -29.01 -11.16 -4.88
CA GLY A 63 -29.55 -10.77 -6.18
C GLY A 63 -30.07 -9.33 -6.25
N ILE A 64 -29.78 -8.50 -5.24
CA ILE A 64 -30.22 -7.09 -5.19
C ILE A 64 -29.32 -6.22 -6.10
N LEU A 65 -28.07 -6.64 -6.29
CA LEU A 65 -27.04 -5.88 -6.98
C LEU A 65 -26.24 -6.79 -7.92
N SER A 66 -25.96 -6.34 -9.15
CA SER A 66 -24.97 -6.96 -10.03
C SER A 66 -23.97 -5.89 -10.45
N TYR A 67 -22.68 -6.19 -10.36
CA TYR A 67 -21.62 -5.28 -10.76
C TYR A 67 -20.31 -6.01 -10.98
N ASP A 68 -19.51 -5.49 -11.89
CA ASP A 68 -18.11 -5.91 -11.99
C ASP A 68 -17.24 -5.21 -10.93
N SER A 69 -16.42 -5.99 -10.24
CA SER A 69 -15.57 -5.49 -9.16
C SER A 69 -14.42 -4.62 -9.68
N THR A 70 -13.88 -4.96 -10.86
CA THR A 70 -12.80 -4.21 -11.51
C THR A 70 -13.24 -2.81 -11.92
N SER A 71 -14.48 -2.67 -12.38
CA SER A 71 -15.11 -1.38 -12.70
C SER A 71 -15.17 -0.44 -11.49
N ILE A 72 -15.45 -0.96 -10.29
CA ILE A 72 -15.40 -0.14 -9.06
C ILE A 72 -13.97 0.27 -8.75
N VAL A 73 -13.00 -0.66 -8.84
CA VAL A 73 -11.58 -0.33 -8.61
C VAL A 73 -11.11 0.73 -9.60
N MET A 74 -11.45 0.62 -10.89
CA MET A 74 -11.17 1.65 -11.90
C MET A 74 -11.77 3.00 -11.51
N SER A 75 -13.02 3.01 -11.04
CA SER A 75 -13.72 4.24 -10.62
C SER A 75 -13.07 4.90 -9.40
N ILE A 76 -12.55 4.10 -8.46
CA ILE A 76 -11.74 4.58 -7.34
C ILE A 76 -10.45 5.26 -7.87
N GLU A 77 -9.75 4.65 -8.83
CA GLU A 77 -8.53 5.23 -9.41
C GLU A 77 -8.81 6.52 -10.19
N VAL A 78 -9.93 6.60 -10.91
CA VAL A 78 -10.41 7.84 -11.54
C VAL A 78 -10.66 8.92 -10.48
N ALA A 79 -11.39 8.59 -9.41
CA ALA A 79 -11.69 9.53 -8.34
C ALA A 79 -10.41 10.02 -7.61
N LYS A 80 -9.44 9.13 -7.36
CA LYS A 80 -8.12 9.51 -6.81
C LYS A 80 -7.32 10.40 -7.75
N THR A 81 -7.39 10.14 -9.05
CA THR A 81 -6.74 10.97 -10.08
C THR A 81 -7.33 12.38 -10.06
N ILE A 82 -8.66 12.50 -10.09
CA ILE A 82 -9.37 13.79 -10.00
C ILE A 82 -9.01 14.51 -8.70
N ALA A 83 -9.04 13.82 -7.56
CA ALA A 83 -8.68 14.39 -6.28
C ALA A 83 -7.23 14.91 -6.26
N SER A 84 -6.30 14.19 -6.89
CA SER A 84 -4.90 14.63 -7.00
C SER A 84 -4.74 15.89 -7.84
N VAL A 85 -5.52 16.02 -8.92
CA VAL A 85 -5.57 17.25 -9.75
C VAL A 85 -6.13 18.42 -8.95
N ILE A 86 -7.25 18.22 -8.25
CA ILE A 86 -7.88 19.26 -7.42
C ILE A 86 -6.94 19.71 -6.31
N LEU A 87 -6.31 18.78 -5.59
CA LEU A 87 -5.39 19.10 -4.49
C LEU A 87 -4.14 19.84 -4.99
N ARG A 88 -3.57 19.45 -6.14
CA ARG A 88 -2.45 20.21 -6.73
C ARG A 88 -2.87 21.63 -7.10
N TYR A 89 -4.01 21.77 -7.77
CA TYR A 89 -4.52 23.06 -8.19
C TYR A 89 -4.80 23.97 -6.99
N ALA A 90 -5.41 23.43 -5.93
CA ALA A 90 -5.69 24.17 -4.69
C ALA A 90 -4.41 24.63 -3.96
N LEU A 91 -3.32 23.85 -4.01
CA LEU A 91 -2.09 24.16 -3.27
C LEU A 91 -1.09 25.02 -4.06
N SER A 92 -1.01 24.89 -5.38
CA SER A 92 -0.02 25.60 -6.19
C SER A 92 -0.59 26.41 -7.35
N GLY A 93 -1.91 26.40 -7.56
CA GLY A 93 -2.56 27.01 -8.73
C GLY A 93 -2.26 26.30 -10.06
N GLU A 94 -1.45 25.23 -10.04
CA GLU A 94 -1.02 24.53 -11.25
C GLU A 94 -2.02 23.44 -11.62
N PHE A 95 -2.55 23.49 -12.83
CA PHE A 95 -3.40 22.43 -13.34
C PHE A 95 -2.55 21.27 -13.87
N LEU A 96 -2.51 20.15 -13.15
CA LEU A 96 -1.67 18.98 -13.48
C LEU A 96 -1.86 18.52 -14.92
N LEU A 97 -3.11 18.45 -15.40
CA LEU A 97 -3.39 17.99 -16.75
C LEU A 97 -2.65 18.85 -17.79
N PHE A 98 -2.67 20.18 -17.62
CA PHE A 98 -1.96 21.11 -18.51
C PHE A 98 -0.45 20.87 -18.45
N SER A 99 0.13 20.73 -17.25
CA SER A 99 1.57 20.48 -17.09
C SER A 99 2.05 19.19 -17.78
N VAL A 100 1.20 18.16 -17.77
CA VAL A 100 1.52 16.82 -18.31
C VAL A 100 1.24 16.71 -19.82
N THR A 101 0.30 17.49 -20.37
CA THR A 101 -0.05 17.43 -21.80
C THR A 101 0.61 18.52 -22.65
N PHE A 102 0.57 19.77 -22.17
CA PHE A 102 1.01 20.96 -22.90
C PHE A 102 2.19 21.68 -22.24
N GLY A 103 2.57 21.29 -21.02
CA GLY A 103 3.67 21.91 -20.29
C GLY A 103 5.05 21.69 -20.96
N PRO A 104 6.00 22.63 -20.76
CA PRO A 104 7.32 22.57 -21.38
C PRO A 104 8.14 21.33 -20.94
N ARG A 105 7.87 20.82 -19.73
CA ARG A 105 8.57 19.65 -19.16
C ARG A 105 7.85 18.31 -19.38
N ARG A 106 6.83 18.25 -20.27
CA ARG A 106 6.01 17.03 -20.45
C ARG A 106 6.83 15.76 -20.71
N GLY A 107 7.86 15.83 -21.56
CA GLY A 107 8.67 14.65 -21.91
C GLY A 107 9.48 14.13 -20.72
N GLU A 108 9.97 15.03 -19.87
CA GLU A 108 10.67 14.68 -18.64
C GLU A 108 9.72 14.04 -17.61
N LEU A 109 8.53 14.63 -17.42
CA LEU A 109 7.51 14.14 -16.49
C LEU A 109 7.07 12.70 -16.85
N TRP A 110 6.78 12.44 -18.13
CA TRP A 110 6.40 11.11 -18.61
C TRP A 110 7.55 10.10 -18.58
N ARG A 111 8.81 10.55 -18.70
CA ARG A 111 9.98 9.67 -18.54
C ARG A 111 10.13 9.23 -17.08
N MET A 112 9.95 10.15 -16.14
CA MET A 112 10.00 9.88 -14.70
C MET A 112 8.80 9.05 -14.22
N SER A 113 7.65 9.15 -14.90
CA SER A 113 6.42 8.49 -14.46
C SER A 113 6.49 6.97 -14.49
N TRP A 114 7.34 6.37 -15.33
CA TRP A 114 7.42 4.91 -15.48
C TRP A 114 7.73 4.15 -14.18
N VAL A 115 8.41 4.79 -13.23
CA VAL A 115 8.69 4.19 -11.91
C VAL A 115 7.39 3.89 -11.13
N TYR A 116 6.31 4.62 -11.39
CA TYR A 116 5.00 4.42 -10.74
C TYR A 116 4.15 3.33 -11.39
N ALA A 117 4.51 2.82 -12.59
CA ALA A 117 3.75 1.77 -13.25
C ALA A 117 3.79 0.44 -12.49
N THR A 118 4.95 0.06 -11.94
CA THR A 118 5.10 -1.18 -11.17
C THR A 118 4.23 -1.21 -9.91
N PRO A 119 4.30 -0.22 -8.98
CA PRO A 119 3.41 -0.22 -7.82
C PRO A 119 1.94 -0.10 -8.23
N ALA A 120 1.61 0.63 -9.29
CA ALA A 120 0.22 0.72 -9.79
C ALA A 120 -0.33 -0.63 -10.24
N PHE A 121 0.46 -1.43 -10.99
CA PHE A 121 0.07 -2.77 -11.40
C PHE A 121 -0.15 -3.70 -10.19
N LEU A 122 0.78 -3.68 -9.23
CA LEU A 122 0.67 -4.50 -8.02
C LEU A 122 -0.53 -4.09 -7.15
N TYR A 123 -0.79 -2.79 -7.00
CA TYR A 123 -1.98 -2.29 -6.31
C TYR A 123 -3.27 -2.63 -7.07
N ALA A 124 -3.28 -2.62 -8.40
CA ALA A 124 -4.44 -3.05 -9.19
C ALA A 124 -4.79 -4.52 -8.91
N LEU A 125 -3.80 -5.42 -8.91
CA LEU A 125 -4.01 -6.82 -8.56
C LEU A 125 -4.49 -6.97 -7.10
N TYR A 126 -3.81 -6.30 -6.16
CA TYR A 126 -4.19 -6.30 -4.74
C TYR A 126 -5.64 -5.83 -4.51
N ASN A 127 -6.04 -4.72 -5.14
CA ASN A 127 -7.37 -4.16 -4.99
C ASN A 127 -8.43 -5.11 -5.55
N ASN A 128 -8.21 -5.74 -6.71
CA ASN A 128 -9.14 -6.72 -7.27
C ASN A 128 -9.23 -8.00 -6.41
N LEU A 129 -8.09 -8.49 -5.91
CA LEU A 129 -8.05 -9.60 -4.95
C LEU A 129 -8.81 -9.29 -3.65
N THR A 130 -8.87 -8.03 -3.23
CA THR A 130 -9.66 -7.61 -2.06
C THR A 130 -11.14 -7.91 -2.25
N TYR A 131 -11.72 -7.66 -3.43
CA TYR A 131 -13.13 -7.98 -3.71
C TYR A 131 -13.37 -9.48 -3.78
N LEU A 132 -12.43 -10.23 -4.37
CA LEU A 132 -12.50 -11.69 -4.43
C LEU A 132 -12.45 -12.29 -3.01
N ASN A 133 -11.53 -11.84 -2.18
CA ASN A 133 -11.37 -12.35 -0.82
C ASN A 133 -12.51 -11.93 0.10
N LEU A 134 -13.06 -10.71 -0.01
CA LEU A 134 -14.25 -10.30 0.76
C LEU A 134 -15.55 -10.99 0.32
N ARG A 135 -15.59 -11.58 -0.87
CA ARG A 135 -16.68 -12.48 -1.28
C ARG A 135 -16.60 -13.83 -0.56
N LEU A 136 -15.38 -14.30 -0.26
CA LEU A 136 -15.10 -15.63 0.29
C LEU A 136 -15.00 -15.64 1.82
N PHE A 137 -14.44 -14.58 2.41
CA PHE A 137 -14.14 -14.45 3.84
C PHE A 137 -14.80 -13.21 4.43
N ASP A 138 -15.01 -13.23 5.74
CA ASP A 138 -15.41 -12.05 6.49
C ASP A 138 -14.25 -11.02 6.58
N PRO A 139 -14.55 -9.72 6.76
CA PRO A 139 -13.54 -8.67 6.83
C PRO A 139 -12.51 -8.86 7.95
N GLY A 140 -12.92 -9.42 9.10
CA GLY A 140 -12.05 -9.63 10.25
C GLY A 140 -10.97 -10.68 9.95
N THR A 141 -11.38 -11.83 9.41
CA THR A 141 -10.48 -12.88 8.94
C THR A 141 -9.52 -12.32 7.88
N LEU A 142 -10.03 -11.61 6.88
CA LEU A 142 -9.18 -11.04 5.83
C LEU A 142 -8.16 -10.06 6.41
N GLN A 143 -8.58 -9.12 7.26
CA GLN A 143 -7.69 -8.12 7.85
C GLN A 143 -6.60 -8.77 8.70
N LEU A 144 -6.92 -9.83 9.43
CA LEU A 144 -5.92 -10.59 10.18
C LEU A 144 -4.90 -11.24 9.24
N PHE A 145 -5.36 -11.97 8.21
CA PHE A 145 -4.46 -12.61 7.24
C PHE A 145 -3.63 -11.60 6.45
N MET A 146 -4.14 -10.39 6.21
CA MET A 146 -3.40 -9.30 5.57
C MET A 146 -2.17 -8.87 6.36
N GLN A 147 -2.08 -9.16 7.66
CA GLN A 147 -0.90 -8.87 8.47
C GLN A 147 0.29 -9.76 8.11
N THR A 148 0.09 -10.88 7.40
CA THR A 148 1.18 -11.64 6.76
C THR A 148 2.05 -10.78 5.85
N ARG A 149 1.57 -9.62 5.40
CA ARG A 149 2.40 -8.63 4.70
C ARG A 149 3.67 -8.25 5.47
N ILE A 150 3.65 -8.26 6.81
CA ILE A 150 4.83 -7.97 7.64
C ILE A 150 5.89 -9.06 7.46
N LEU A 151 5.48 -10.33 7.42
CA LEU A 151 6.35 -11.46 7.08
C LEU A 151 6.96 -11.26 5.69
N PHE A 152 6.13 -11.00 4.69
CA PHE A 152 6.60 -10.80 3.32
C PHE A 152 7.54 -9.60 3.19
N THR A 153 7.25 -8.45 3.81
CA THR A 153 8.15 -7.30 3.83
C THR A 153 9.48 -7.63 4.50
N GLY A 154 9.47 -8.38 5.61
CA GLY A 154 10.70 -8.85 6.26
C GLY A 154 11.56 -9.68 5.31
N PHE A 155 10.95 -10.67 4.63
CA PHE A 155 11.65 -11.46 3.62
C PHE A 155 12.14 -10.64 2.42
N LEU A 156 11.33 -9.70 1.90
CA LEU A 156 11.74 -8.81 0.82
C LEU A 156 12.95 -7.96 1.22
N PHE A 157 13.03 -7.46 2.45
CA PHE A 157 14.19 -6.71 2.92
C PHE A 157 15.46 -7.57 3.03
N VAL A 158 15.33 -8.83 3.43
CA VAL A 158 16.46 -9.77 3.46
C VAL A 158 16.92 -10.12 2.04
N PHE A 159 16.00 -10.54 1.16
CA PHE A 159 16.36 -11.06 -0.16
C PHE A 159 16.66 -9.96 -1.18
N LEU A 160 15.82 -8.93 -1.27
CA LEU A 160 15.95 -7.88 -2.29
C LEU A 160 16.93 -6.78 -1.87
N LEU A 161 16.91 -6.39 -0.60
CA LEU A 161 17.73 -5.28 -0.09
C LEU A 161 18.97 -5.74 0.69
N LYS A 162 19.20 -7.05 0.83
CA LYS A 162 20.33 -7.64 1.56
C LYS A 162 20.49 -7.08 2.99
N ARG A 163 19.38 -6.75 3.64
CA ARG A 163 19.38 -6.28 5.04
C ARG A 163 19.32 -7.47 6.00
N VAL A 164 20.01 -7.35 7.13
CA VAL A 164 19.92 -8.33 8.23
C VAL A 164 18.76 -7.96 9.16
N LEU A 165 17.94 -8.96 9.51
CA LEU A 165 16.89 -8.80 10.52
C LEU A 165 17.44 -9.15 11.91
N SER A 166 17.07 -8.38 12.92
CA SER A 166 17.45 -8.66 14.30
C SER A 166 16.73 -9.91 14.84
N ILE A 167 17.28 -10.54 15.88
CA ILE A 167 16.62 -11.67 16.55
C ILE A 167 15.22 -11.32 17.05
N ARG A 168 15.00 -10.06 17.45
CA ARG A 168 13.69 -9.55 17.87
C ARG A 168 12.69 -9.50 16.72
N GLN A 169 13.14 -9.11 15.54
CA GLN A 169 12.31 -9.12 14.33
C GLN A 169 11.93 -10.54 13.95
N TRP A 170 12.87 -11.47 13.99
CA TRP A 170 12.56 -12.90 13.81
C TRP A 170 11.56 -13.42 14.85
N ALA A 171 11.71 -13.03 16.12
CA ALA A 171 10.74 -13.39 17.17
C ALA A 171 9.36 -12.77 16.91
N ALA A 172 9.29 -11.51 16.46
CA ALA A 172 8.03 -10.88 16.07
C ALA A 172 7.35 -11.62 14.92
N LEU A 173 8.11 -11.98 13.88
CA LEU A 173 7.61 -12.78 12.76
C LEU A 173 7.09 -14.16 13.21
N ALA A 174 7.75 -14.80 14.18
CA ALA A 174 7.27 -16.06 14.76
C ALA A 174 5.95 -15.88 15.53
N ILE A 175 5.84 -14.83 16.34
CA ILE A 175 4.60 -14.47 17.07
C ILE A 175 3.45 -14.19 16.09
N LEU A 176 3.72 -13.48 15.00
CA LEU A 176 2.74 -13.21 13.95
C LEU A 176 2.21 -14.50 13.35
N THR A 177 3.12 -15.40 12.97
CA THR A 177 2.80 -16.70 12.39
C THR A 177 1.95 -17.53 13.35
N LEU A 178 2.27 -17.53 14.64
CA LEU A 178 1.45 -18.20 15.66
C LEU A 178 0.02 -17.64 15.72
N GLY A 179 -0.15 -16.32 15.69
CA GLY A 179 -1.47 -15.69 15.66
C GLY A 179 -2.31 -16.12 14.45
N LEU A 180 -1.69 -16.22 13.28
CA LEU A 180 -2.34 -16.67 12.05
C LEU A 180 -2.71 -18.16 12.11
N VAL A 181 -1.86 -19.01 12.66
CA VAL A 181 -2.15 -20.44 12.87
C VAL A 181 -3.34 -20.62 13.80
N ILE A 182 -3.44 -19.83 14.88
CA ILE A 182 -4.59 -19.87 15.80
C ILE A 182 -5.90 -19.54 15.06
N LYS A 183 -5.90 -18.52 14.19
CA LYS A 183 -7.08 -18.20 13.37
C LYS A 183 -7.37 -19.27 12.32
N TYR A 184 -6.34 -19.84 11.70
CA TYR A 184 -6.48 -20.89 10.68
C TYR A 184 -7.24 -22.12 11.21
N ILE A 185 -7.03 -22.48 12.48
CA ILE A 185 -7.72 -23.60 13.14
C ILE A 185 -9.23 -23.32 13.35
N SER A 186 -9.69 -22.08 13.20
CA SER A 186 -11.12 -21.76 13.23
C SER A 186 -11.87 -22.53 12.14
N PRO A 187 -13.01 -23.17 12.44
CA PRO A 187 -13.76 -23.99 11.48
C PRO A 187 -14.09 -23.25 10.16
N THR A 188 -14.34 -21.94 10.24
CA THR A 188 -14.65 -21.08 9.10
C THR A 188 -13.50 -21.02 8.08
N VAL A 189 -12.25 -21.07 8.56
CA VAL A 189 -11.06 -21.00 7.72
C VAL A 189 -10.60 -22.40 7.31
N MET A 190 -10.65 -23.36 8.23
CA MET A 190 -10.21 -24.74 7.98
C MET A 190 -11.04 -25.45 6.89
N GLN A 191 -12.30 -25.07 6.70
CA GLN A 191 -13.15 -25.57 5.60
C GLN A 191 -12.86 -24.91 4.25
N ALA A 192 -12.12 -23.79 4.22
CA ALA A 192 -11.77 -23.14 2.97
C ALA A 192 -10.68 -23.97 2.27
N VAL A 193 -10.99 -24.46 1.07
CA VAL A 193 -10.02 -25.12 0.18
C VAL A 193 -8.75 -24.27 0.10
N ASP A 194 -7.57 -24.91 0.14
CA ASP A 194 -6.24 -24.27 0.17
C ASP A 194 -6.08 -23.10 -0.82
N VAL A 195 -6.75 -23.17 -1.97
CA VAL A 195 -6.78 -22.12 -3.01
C VAL A 195 -7.29 -20.77 -2.49
N ARG A 196 -8.32 -20.74 -1.63
CA ARG A 196 -8.88 -19.49 -1.10
C ARG A 196 -7.91 -18.80 -0.14
N ILE A 197 -7.20 -19.58 0.66
CA ILE A 197 -6.17 -19.08 1.57
C ILE A 197 -4.96 -18.59 0.77
N LEU A 198 -4.58 -19.31 -0.28
CA LEU A 198 -3.54 -18.87 -1.22
C LEU A 198 -3.88 -17.51 -1.84
N ALA A 199 -5.15 -17.24 -2.15
CA ALA A 199 -5.58 -15.93 -2.66
C ALA A 199 -5.40 -14.79 -1.63
N MET A 200 -5.64 -15.04 -0.33
CA MET A 200 -5.36 -14.05 0.74
C MET A 200 -3.85 -13.84 0.92
N LEU A 201 -3.05 -14.91 0.89
CA LEU A 201 -1.60 -14.82 0.98
C LEU A 201 -1.00 -14.09 -0.23
N LEU A 202 -1.52 -14.34 -1.43
CA LEU A 202 -1.15 -13.62 -2.64
C LEU A 202 -1.51 -12.14 -2.54
N GLN A 203 -2.70 -11.80 -2.03
CA GLN A 203 -3.09 -10.41 -1.78
C GLN A 203 -2.12 -9.73 -0.82
N ALA A 204 -1.77 -10.38 0.29
CA ALA A 204 -0.84 -9.84 1.27
C ALA A 204 0.59 -9.68 0.73
N PHE A 205 1.06 -10.64 -0.07
CA PHE A 205 2.33 -10.56 -0.77
C PHE A 205 2.36 -9.36 -1.74
N LEU A 206 1.34 -9.22 -2.59
CA LEU A 206 1.22 -8.09 -3.52
C LEU A 206 1.16 -6.74 -2.78
N SER A 207 0.44 -6.68 -1.65
CA SER A 207 0.39 -5.49 -0.79
C SER A 207 1.78 -5.12 -0.26
N SER A 208 2.54 -6.11 0.22
CA SER A 208 3.90 -5.88 0.73
C SER A 208 4.85 -5.42 -0.38
N LEU A 209 4.78 -6.04 -1.56
CA LEU A 209 5.62 -5.71 -2.71
C LEU A 209 5.28 -4.31 -3.25
N ALA A 210 3.99 -4.01 -3.43
CA ALA A 210 3.52 -2.69 -3.84
C ALA A 210 3.93 -1.60 -2.85
N GLY A 211 3.85 -1.90 -1.55
CA GLY A 211 4.29 -1.00 -0.48
C GLY A 211 5.76 -0.63 -0.59
N VAL A 212 6.64 -1.63 -0.72
CA VAL A 212 8.09 -1.43 -0.85
C VAL A 212 8.43 -0.65 -2.11
N TYR A 213 7.88 -1.04 -3.27
CA TYR A 213 8.13 -0.31 -4.53
C TYR A 213 7.61 1.13 -4.48
N ASN A 214 6.42 1.35 -3.91
CA ASN A 214 5.84 2.67 -3.80
C ASN A 214 6.66 3.60 -2.89
N GLU A 215 7.16 3.08 -1.77
CA GLU A 215 8.04 3.86 -0.89
C GLU A 215 9.31 4.29 -1.62
N VAL A 216 9.95 3.37 -2.35
CA VAL A 216 11.14 3.67 -3.14
C VAL A 216 10.82 4.70 -4.24
N ALA A 217 9.69 4.56 -4.94
CA ALA A 217 9.28 5.48 -5.99
C ALA A 217 9.03 6.90 -5.46
N LEU A 218 8.30 7.02 -4.35
CA LEU A 218 7.98 8.31 -3.73
C LEU A 218 9.22 9.01 -3.17
N LYS A 219 10.16 8.25 -2.60
CA LYS A 219 11.38 8.79 -1.99
C LYS A 219 12.52 9.05 -2.98
N ARG A 220 12.53 8.45 -4.17
CA ARG A 220 13.53 8.77 -5.22
C ARG A 220 13.34 10.16 -5.79
N GLU A 221 12.09 10.55 -6.05
CA GLU A 221 11.76 11.82 -6.70
C GLU A 221 11.25 12.87 -5.70
N THR A 222 12.08 13.20 -4.70
CA THR A 222 11.67 14.10 -3.58
C THR A 222 11.30 15.51 -4.02
N HIS A 223 11.88 15.99 -5.12
CA HIS A 223 11.63 17.31 -5.68
C HIS A 223 10.26 17.42 -6.39
N ILE A 224 9.57 16.30 -6.62
CA ILE A 224 8.27 16.26 -7.27
C ILE A 224 7.15 16.29 -6.23
N SER A 225 6.11 17.09 -6.51
CA SER A 225 4.92 17.16 -5.64
C SER A 225 4.27 15.78 -5.48
N ILE A 226 3.83 15.46 -4.26
CA ILE A 226 3.16 14.16 -4.00
C ILE A 226 1.94 13.96 -4.90
N HIS A 227 1.21 15.04 -5.21
CA HIS A 227 0.04 15.00 -6.05
C HIS A 227 0.38 14.61 -7.49
N LEU A 228 1.52 15.04 -8.04
CA LEU A 228 1.97 14.63 -9.37
C LEU A 228 2.44 13.15 -9.38
N GLN A 229 3.16 12.71 -8.34
CA GLN A 229 3.57 11.31 -8.19
C GLN A 229 2.35 10.38 -8.11
N ASN A 230 1.39 10.74 -7.25
CA ASN A 230 0.13 10.02 -7.09
C ASN A 230 -0.72 10.07 -8.37
N PHE A 231 -0.78 11.21 -9.05
CA PHE A 231 -1.47 11.33 -10.34
C PHE A 231 -0.99 10.28 -11.35
N PHE A 232 0.32 10.13 -11.53
CA PHE A 232 0.86 9.12 -12.42
C PHE A 232 0.57 7.70 -11.94
N MET A 233 0.74 7.41 -10.64
CA MET A 233 0.42 6.10 -10.09
C MET A 233 -1.05 5.72 -10.32
N TYR A 234 -1.99 6.65 -10.10
CA TYR A 234 -3.41 6.40 -10.33
C TYR A 234 -3.76 6.33 -11.81
N LEU A 235 -3.10 7.10 -12.68
CA LEU A 235 -3.27 7.00 -14.13
C LEU A 235 -2.87 5.62 -14.66
N TYR A 236 -1.72 5.09 -14.22
CA TYR A 236 -1.35 3.71 -14.52
C TYR A 236 -2.31 2.71 -13.86
N GLY A 237 -2.82 3.01 -12.66
CA GLY A 237 -3.87 2.21 -12.01
C GLY A 237 -5.14 2.09 -12.85
N ILE A 238 -5.59 3.19 -13.47
CA ILE A 238 -6.72 3.18 -14.42
C ILE A 238 -6.40 2.28 -15.61
N LEU A 239 -5.21 2.42 -16.21
CA LEU A 239 -4.78 1.60 -17.35
C LEU A 239 -4.79 0.11 -17.00
N PHE A 240 -4.20 -0.29 -15.88
CA PHE A 240 -4.13 -1.69 -15.49
C PHE A 240 -5.50 -2.27 -15.12
N ASN A 241 -6.37 -1.51 -14.45
CA ASN A 241 -7.73 -1.98 -14.17
C ASN A 241 -8.58 -2.10 -15.43
N LEU A 242 -8.38 -1.21 -16.41
CA LEU A 242 -9.02 -1.34 -17.72
C LEU A 242 -8.59 -2.64 -18.42
N LEU A 243 -7.28 -2.94 -18.43
CA LEU A 243 -6.76 -4.18 -19.01
C LEU A 243 -7.26 -5.42 -18.26
N LEU A 244 -7.23 -5.42 -16.92
CA LEU A 244 -7.72 -6.52 -16.09
C LEU A 244 -9.21 -6.78 -16.32
N GLY A 245 -10.03 -5.73 -16.36
CA GLY A 245 -11.47 -5.84 -16.59
C GLY A 245 -11.80 -6.46 -17.94
N LEU A 246 -11.10 -6.03 -18.99
CA LEU A 246 -11.24 -6.57 -20.35
C LEU A 246 -10.69 -8.01 -20.49
N MET A 247 -9.72 -8.42 -19.68
CA MET A 247 -9.12 -9.76 -19.73
C MET A 247 -9.88 -10.80 -18.90
N ILE A 248 -10.43 -10.42 -17.73
CA ILE A 248 -11.05 -11.36 -16.80
C ILE A 248 -12.51 -11.63 -17.18
N ALA A 249 -13.28 -10.58 -17.43
CA ALA A 249 -14.73 -10.65 -17.61
C ALA A 249 -15.22 -9.55 -18.57
N PRO A 250 -14.83 -9.59 -19.87
CA PRO A 250 -15.08 -8.49 -20.79
C PRO A 250 -16.56 -8.14 -20.97
N GLN A 251 -17.45 -9.14 -20.89
CA GLN A 251 -18.87 -8.91 -21.05
C GLN A 251 -19.46 -8.22 -19.83
N GLU A 252 -19.14 -8.71 -18.63
CA GLU A 252 -19.55 -8.12 -17.35
C GLU A 252 -18.94 -6.73 -17.17
N TYR A 253 -17.67 -6.54 -17.53
CA TYR A 253 -16.99 -5.25 -17.45
C TYR A 253 -17.64 -4.18 -18.33
N LEU A 254 -18.02 -4.53 -19.57
CA LEU A 254 -18.63 -3.60 -20.51
C LEU A 254 -20.15 -3.43 -20.31
N LYS A 255 -20.85 -4.49 -19.85
CA LYS A 255 -22.32 -4.51 -19.73
C LYS A 255 -22.79 -4.23 -18.30
N ASP A 256 -22.17 -4.82 -17.29
CA ASP A 256 -22.53 -4.65 -15.87
C ASP A 256 -21.74 -3.50 -15.22
N SER A 257 -21.65 -2.38 -15.95
CA SER A 257 -21.08 -1.16 -15.45
C SER A 257 -21.89 -0.62 -14.27
N ILE A 258 -21.20 -0.04 -13.29
CA ILE A 258 -21.80 0.62 -12.11
C ILE A 258 -22.85 1.69 -12.47
N PHE A 259 -22.81 2.23 -13.69
CA PHE A 259 -23.76 3.22 -14.19
C PHE A 259 -25.10 2.62 -14.62
N ARG A 260 -25.16 1.31 -14.87
CA ARG A 260 -26.40 0.64 -15.29
C ARG A 260 -27.35 0.40 -14.11
N HIS A 261 -26.80 0.06 -12.96
CA HIS A 261 -27.55 -0.19 -11.72
C HIS A 261 -26.99 0.66 -10.58
N PRO A 262 -27.17 2.00 -10.62
CA PRO A 262 -26.62 2.87 -9.61
C PRO A 262 -27.17 2.51 -8.23
N HIS A 263 -26.28 2.32 -7.27
CA HIS A 263 -26.62 2.05 -5.88
C HIS A 263 -25.73 2.89 -4.97
N ILE A 264 -26.29 3.42 -3.87
CA ILE A 264 -25.59 4.32 -2.95
C ILE A 264 -24.31 3.70 -2.37
N ILE A 265 -24.26 2.37 -2.28
CA ILE A 265 -23.09 1.63 -1.80
C ILE A 265 -21.84 1.89 -2.66
N PHE A 266 -22.00 2.08 -3.98
CA PHE A 266 -20.87 2.35 -4.87
C PHE A 266 -20.26 3.72 -4.59
N LEU A 267 -21.08 4.73 -4.27
CA LEU A 267 -20.58 6.04 -3.86
C LEU A 267 -19.78 5.95 -2.56
N LEU A 268 -20.26 5.17 -1.58
CA LEU A 268 -19.55 4.96 -0.31
C LEU A 268 -18.22 4.23 -0.51
N ILE A 269 -18.20 3.20 -1.37
CA ILE A 269 -16.98 2.46 -1.71
C ILE A 269 -15.99 3.36 -2.44
N ILE A 270 -16.44 4.13 -3.45
CA ILE A 270 -15.58 5.04 -4.21
C ILE A 270 -14.99 6.11 -3.26
N LEU A 271 -15.82 6.75 -2.45
CA LEU A 271 -15.39 7.78 -1.51
C LEU A 271 -14.38 7.23 -0.48
N SER A 272 -14.71 6.12 0.20
CA SER A 272 -13.82 5.51 1.18
C SER A 272 -12.52 5.00 0.55
N GLY A 273 -12.59 4.40 -0.63
CA GLY A 273 -11.43 3.92 -1.39
C GLY A 273 -10.49 5.05 -1.82
N THR A 274 -11.04 6.17 -2.26
CA THR A 274 -10.27 7.37 -2.60
C THR A 274 -9.58 7.96 -1.37
N LEU A 275 -10.33 8.15 -0.27
CA LEU A 275 -9.77 8.71 0.97
C LEU A 275 -8.70 7.79 1.58
N ASN A 276 -8.93 6.47 1.59
CA ASN A 276 -7.96 5.50 2.11
C ASN A 276 -6.65 5.53 1.30
N GLY A 277 -6.75 5.57 -0.04
CA GLY A 277 -5.57 5.65 -0.91
C GLY A 277 -4.76 6.93 -0.73
N LEU A 278 -5.42 8.08 -0.64
CA LEU A 278 -4.76 9.37 -0.40
C LEU A 278 -4.10 9.41 0.99
N THR A 279 -4.84 8.97 2.03
CA THR A 279 -4.32 8.92 3.40
C THR A 279 -3.12 7.99 3.51
N THR A 280 -3.16 6.83 2.84
CA THR A 280 -2.02 5.90 2.75
C THR A 280 -0.79 6.57 2.14
N ALA A 281 -0.95 7.31 1.04
CA ALA A 281 0.16 8.00 0.40
C ALA A 281 0.76 9.08 1.32
N PHE A 282 -0.08 9.82 2.05
CA PHE A 282 0.38 10.81 3.02
C PHE A 282 1.14 10.19 4.20
N ILE A 283 0.66 9.07 4.77
CA ILE A 283 1.38 8.39 5.86
C ILE A 283 2.77 7.95 5.38
N LEU A 284 2.84 7.33 4.20
CA LEU A 284 4.10 6.82 3.66
C LEU A 284 5.10 7.94 3.31
N LYS A 285 4.63 9.08 2.80
CA LYS A 285 5.51 10.19 2.42
C LYS A 285 5.95 11.05 3.62
N PHE A 286 5.03 11.35 4.54
CA PHE A 286 5.26 12.36 5.57
C PHE A 286 5.53 11.82 6.98
N ILE A 287 5.27 10.54 7.23
CA ILE A 287 5.53 9.92 8.52
C ILE A 287 6.53 8.79 8.32
N ASN A 288 6.04 7.57 8.13
CA ASN A 288 6.82 6.37 7.83
C ASN A 288 5.89 5.16 7.69
N VAL A 289 6.44 4.09 7.15
CA VAL A 289 5.79 2.78 7.04
C VAL A 289 5.48 2.15 8.41
N ILE A 290 6.21 2.52 9.47
CA ILE A 290 6.08 1.97 10.82
C ILE A 290 4.72 2.35 11.42
N VAL A 291 4.36 3.64 11.35
CA VAL A 291 3.08 4.15 11.83
C VAL A 291 1.92 3.53 11.05
N LYS A 292 2.06 3.36 9.73
CA LYS A 292 1.08 2.61 8.93
C LYS A 292 0.91 1.16 9.43
N ALA A 293 2.00 0.49 9.79
CA ALA A 293 1.94 -0.87 10.29
C ALA A 293 1.23 -0.98 11.64
N PHE A 294 1.50 -0.05 12.56
CA PHE A 294 0.75 0.06 13.82
C PHE A 294 -0.74 0.36 13.59
N ALA A 295 -1.05 1.31 12.72
CA ALA A 295 -2.44 1.63 12.39
C ALA A 295 -3.20 0.40 11.85
N SER A 296 -2.60 -0.36 10.93
CA SER A 296 -3.19 -1.61 10.43
C SER A 296 -3.29 -2.73 11.48
N ALA A 297 -2.42 -2.75 12.50
CA ALA A 297 -2.53 -3.71 13.59
C ALA A 297 -3.71 -3.39 14.52
N VAL A 298 -3.94 -2.10 14.82
CA VAL A 298 -5.13 -1.64 15.54
C VAL A 298 -6.40 -1.98 14.75
N GLU A 299 -6.35 -1.77 13.43
CA GLU A 299 -7.43 -2.07 12.52
C GLU A 299 -7.93 -3.52 12.61
N VAL A 300 -7.05 -4.50 12.84
CA VAL A 300 -7.45 -5.93 12.96
C VAL A 300 -8.54 -6.15 14.02
N ILE A 301 -8.31 -5.66 15.24
CA ILE A 301 -9.22 -5.87 16.36
C ILE A 301 -10.51 -5.08 16.13
N LEU A 302 -10.39 -3.83 15.68
CA LEU A 302 -11.55 -2.97 15.39
C LEU A 302 -12.40 -3.54 14.25
N MET A 303 -11.78 -4.10 13.20
CA MET A 303 -12.48 -4.69 12.06
C MET A 303 -13.36 -5.86 12.50
N VAL A 304 -12.86 -6.75 13.36
CA VAL A 304 -13.64 -7.89 13.88
C VAL A 304 -14.88 -7.39 14.64
N VAL A 305 -14.70 -6.43 15.56
CA VAL A 305 -15.80 -5.88 16.35
C VAL A 305 -16.83 -5.18 15.47
N LEU A 306 -16.38 -4.32 14.55
CA LEU A 306 -17.28 -3.54 13.70
C LEU A 306 -17.97 -4.40 12.63
N ALA A 307 -17.30 -5.41 12.07
CA ALA A 307 -17.93 -6.36 11.15
C ALA A 307 -19.05 -7.15 11.84
N ALA A 308 -18.85 -7.53 13.10
CA ALA A 308 -19.89 -8.21 13.87
C ALA A 308 -21.09 -7.31 14.17
N VAL A 309 -20.83 -6.08 14.65
CA VAL A 309 -21.89 -5.13 15.02
C VAL A 309 -22.67 -4.66 13.79
N LEU A 310 -22.00 -4.36 12.68
CA LEU A 310 -22.61 -3.72 11.51
C LEU A 310 -23.12 -4.71 10.46
N LEU A 311 -22.50 -5.89 10.33
CA LEU A 311 -22.84 -6.88 9.31
C LEU A 311 -23.33 -8.21 9.88
N GLY A 312 -23.30 -8.39 11.21
CA GLY A 312 -23.68 -9.64 11.85
C GLY A 312 -22.70 -10.79 11.59
N GLU A 313 -21.43 -10.48 11.28
CA GLU A 313 -20.40 -11.49 11.07
C GLU A 313 -20.06 -12.20 12.39
N PRO A 314 -19.79 -13.52 12.38
CA PRO A 314 -19.51 -14.28 13.59
C PRO A 314 -18.17 -13.86 14.22
N ILE A 315 -18.15 -13.66 15.53
CA ILE A 315 -16.91 -13.46 16.30
C ILE A 315 -16.54 -14.76 17.01
N THR A 316 -15.26 -15.12 16.94
CA THR A 316 -14.69 -16.28 17.63
C THR A 316 -13.63 -15.84 18.64
N GLN A 317 -13.34 -16.67 19.65
CA GLN A 317 -12.27 -16.38 20.61
C GLN A 317 -10.89 -16.31 19.93
N GLN A 318 -10.71 -17.08 18.85
CA GLN A 318 -9.51 -17.08 18.03
C GLN A 318 -9.23 -15.71 17.40
N ASP A 319 -10.27 -14.92 17.09
CA ASP A 319 -10.10 -13.57 16.52
C ASP A 319 -9.38 -12.63 17.48
N PHE A 320 -9.77 -12.64 18.76
CA PHE A 320 -9.14 -11.81 19.78
C PHE A 320 -7.74 -12.31 20.12
N MET A 321 -7.55 -13.62 20.27
CA MET A 321 -6.23 -14.21 20.53
C MET A 321 -5.24 -13.86 19.41
N ALA A 322 -5.65 -14.04 18.16
CA ALA A 322 -4.82 -13.72 17.01
C ALA A 322 -4.58 -12.21 16.89
N GLY A 323 -5.59 -11.37 17.13
CA GLY A 323 -5.47 -9.92 17.13
C GLY A 323 -4.45 -9.39 18.16
N ILE A 324 -4.46 -9.95 19.38
CA ILE A 324 -3.47 -9.60 20.41
C ILE A 324 -2.07 -10.01 19.97
N LEU A 325 -1.89 -11.23 19.45
CA LEU A 325 -0.58 -11.69 18.95
C LEU A 325 -0.05 -10.84 17.80
N VAL A 326 -0.92 -10.44 16.87
CA VAL A 326 -0.58 -9.49 15.80
C VAL A 326 -0.10 -8.17 16.40
N MET A 327 -0.82 -7.60 17.36
CA MET A 327 -0.44 -6.35 18.01
C MET A 327 0.93 -6.48 18.69
N CYS A 328 1.13 -7.54 19.47
CA CYS A 328 2.42 -7.83 20.11
C CYS A 328 3.55 -7.98 19.09
N SER A 329 3.30 -8.68 17.98
CA SER A 329 4.26 -8.80 16.87
C SER A 329 4.64 -7.43 16.30
N VAL A 330 3.66 -6.58 15.99
CA VAL A 330 3.93 -5.26 15.41
C VAL A 330 4.70 -4.39 16.40
N CYS A 331 4.32 -4.39 17.67
CA CYS A 331 5.08 -3.71 18.73
C CYS A 331 6.53 -4.22 18.78
N LEU A 332 6.74 -5.53 18.82
CA LEU A 332 8.07 -6.12 18.92
C LEU A 332 8.94 -5.86 17.68
N TYR A 333 8.34 -5.87 16.48
CA TYR A 333 9.05 -5.69 15.22
C TYR A 333 9.58 -4.25 15.06
N TYR A 334 8.85 -3.25 15.56
CA TYR A 334 9.11 -1.84 15.27
C TYR A 334 9.63 -0.99 16.44
N THR A 335 9.46 -1.39 17.71
CA THR A 335 9.81 -0.55 18.87
C THR A 335 11.31 -0.35 19.11
N ASN A 336 12.22 -1.09 18.44
CA ASN A 336 13.67 -0.90 18.59
C ASN A 336 14.44 -1.16 17.28
N GLY A 337 13.99 -0.55 16.17
CA GLY A 337 14.79 -0.32 14.95
C GLY A 337 15.24 -1.54 14.13
N CYS A 338 15.03 -1.47 12.82
CA CYS A 338 15.85 -2.24 11.88
C CYS A 338 17.29 -1.72 11.94
N GLY A 339 18.23 -2.49 12.49
CA GLY A 339 19.66 -2.26 12.27
C GLY A 339 20.34 -1.14 13.08
N SER A 340 20.04 -1.01 14.38
CA SER A 340 20.93 -0.25 15.28
C SER A 340 22.33 -0.89 15.42
N ASP A 341 22.48 -2.14 14.98
CA ASP A 341 23.76 -2.82 14.94
C ASP A 341 24.21 -2.93 13.47
N ALA A 342 24.64 -1.81 12.89
CA ALA A 342 25.65 -1.93 11.84
C ALA A 342 26.84 -2.64 12.49
N PRO A 343 27.30 -3.80 11.99
CA PRO A 343 28.53 -4.38 12.49
C PRO A 343 29.62 -3.36 12.21
N THR A 344 30.10 -2.69 13.26
CA THR A 344 31.38 -2.01 13.23
C THR A 344 32.35 -3.05 12.73
N LYS A 345 32.86 -2.86 11.50
CA LYS A 345 33.92 -3.70 10.96
C LYS A 345 35.03 -3.70 12.01
N SER A 346 35.15 -4.82 12.71
CA SER A 346 36.26 -5.06 13.59
C SER A 346 37.47 -5.33 12.70
N ARG A 347 38.38 -4.36 12.71
CA ARG A 347 39.74 -4.39 12.17
C ARG A 347 39.90 -4.14 10.69
#